data_AF-A0A2V8HKV9-F1
#
_entry.id   AF-A0A2V8HKV9-F1
#
_cell.length_a   1.000
_cell.length_b   1.000
_cell.length_c   1.000
_cell.angle_alpha   90.00
_cell.angle_beta   90.00
_cell.angle_gamma   90.00
#
_symmetry.space_group_name_H-M   'P 1'
#
loop_
_entity.id
_entity.type
_entity.pdbx_description
1 polymer ?
#
loop_
_entity_poly.entity_id
_entity_poly.type
_entity_poly.pdbx_seq_one_letter_code
_entity_poly.pdbx_strand_id
1 'polypeptide(L)'
;MNPLFSAALDLQHFFEARAWRFCVIGALAVQRWGEPRLTLDVDCTLLTGFGNEGHYIDTLLAAFTPRIEEARAFALANRVVLLYGTTKVPLDVTLGAMPFEELRRAGLLNVALIWQELRPLLALKEDSTSEERLRRLLRE
;
A
#
# COMPACT_ATOMS: atom_id res chain seq x y z
N MET A 1 2.00 3.85 25.36
CA MET A 1 2.48 3.39 24.04
C MET A 1 2.47 4.61 23.10
N ASN A 2 3.48 4.75 22.23
CA ASN A 2 3.53 5.87 21.27
C ASN A 2 2.26 5.83 20.37
N PRO A 3 1.52 6.94 20.18
CA PRO A 3 0.32 6.98 19.35
C PRO A 3 0.50 6.39 17.95
N LEU A 4 1.68 6.54 17.35
CA LEU A 4 2.04 5.99 16.04
C LEU A 4 2.06 4.46 16.06
N PHE A 5 2.71 3.86 17.05
CA PHE A 5 2.77 2.41 17.20
C PHE A 5 1.41 1.82 17.60
N SER A 6 0.63 2.54 18.41
CA SER A 6 -0.76 2.14 18.69
C SER A 6 -1.60 2.10 17.41
N ALA A 7 -1.51 3.13 16.56
CA ALA A 7 -2.24 3.19 15.30
C ALA A 7 -1.81 2.08 14.32
N ALA A 8 -0.51 1.76 14.26
CA ALA A 8 -0.01 0.64 13.46
C ALA A 8 -0.50 -0.72 13.99
N LEU A 9 -0.53 -0.92 15.31
CA LEU A 9 -1.07 -2.14 15.94
C LEU A 9 -2.57 -2.30 15.72
N ASP A 10 -3.34 -1.21 15.78
CA ASP A 10 -4.78 -1.25 15.49
C ASP A 10 -5.05 -1.75 14.07
N LEU A 11 -4.33 -1.22 13.07
CA LEU A 11 -4.42 -1.71 11.68
C LEU A 11 -3.99 -3.17 11.57
N GLN A 12 -2.86 -3.54 12.17
CA GLN A 12 -2.35 -4.91 12.14
C GLN A 12 -3.39 -5.89 12.70
N HIS A 13 -3.92 -5.65 13.90
CA HIS A 13 -4.93 -6.53 14.50
C HIS A 13 -6.21 -6.57 13.66
N PHE A 14 -6.62 -5.43 13.08
CA PHE A 14 -7.81 -5.36 12.22
C PHE A 14 -7.66 -6.23 10.96
N PHE A 15 -6.48 -6.23 10.35
CA PHE A 15 -6.17 -7.06 9.18
C PHE A 15 -5.97 -8.53 9.53
N GLU A 16 -5.24 -8.84 10.61
CA GLU A 16 -5.02 -10.20 11.09
C GLU A 16 -6.33 -10.90 11.45
N ALA A 17 -7.26 -10.20 12.12
CA ALA A 17 -8.59 -10.73 12.46
C ALA A 17 -9.42 -11.15 11.23
N ARG A 18 -9.06 -10.65 10.04
CA ARG A 18 -9.71 -10.96 8.75
C ARG A 18 -8.88 -11.88 7.87
N ALA A 19 -7.74 -12.37 8.36
CA ALA A 19 -6.75 -13.11 7.59
C ALA A 19 -6.33 -12.37 6.30
N TRP A 20 -6.37 -11.04 6.31
CA TRP A 20 -5.94 -10.24 5.18
C TRP A 20 -4.43 -10.19 5.11
N ARG A 21 -3.89 -10.23 3.89
CA ARG A 21 -2.45 -10.15 3.64
C ARG A 21 -2.07 -8.68 3.49
N PHE A 22 -1.10 -8.24 4.26
CA PHE A 22 -0.64 -6.85 4.25
C PHE A 22 0.84 -6.74 4.60
N CYS A 23 1.39 -5.54 4.39
CA CYS A 23 2.74 -5.17 4.80
C CYS A 23 2.75 -3.71 5.28
N VAL A 24 3.37 -3.44 6.43
CA VAL A 24 3.71 -2.06 6.81
C VAL A 24 4.86 -1.61 5.92
N ILE A 25 4.74 -0.43 5.34
CA ILE A 25 5.73 0.17 4.45
C ILE A 25 6.17 1.53 5.00
N GLY A 26 6.78 2.36 4.16
CA GLY A 26 7.09 3.74 4.52
C GLY A 26 8.09 3.84 5.67
N ALA A 27 7.95 4.92 6.44
CA ALA A 27 8.95 5.29 7.45
C ALA A 27 8.99 4.33 8.65
N LEU A 28 7.87 3.70 9.01
CA LEU A 28 7.85 2.65 10.04
C LEU A 28 8.65 1.41 9.62
N ALA A 29 8.53 0.98 8.36
CA ALA A 29 9.26 -0.19 7.87
C ALA A 29 10.79 0.03 7.85
N VAL A 30 11.24 1.23 7.45
CA VAL A 30 12.69 1.52 7.38
C VAL A 30 13.37 1.62 8.75
N GLN A 31 12.62 1.77 9.86
CA GLN A 31 13.21 1.66 11.20
C GLN A 31 13.91 0.32 11.43
N ARG A 32 13.45 -0.73 10.73
CA ARG A 32 14.06 -2.07 10.77
C ARG A 32 14.99 -2.35 9.59
N TRP A 33 14.66 -1.84 8.41
CA TRP A 33 15.26 -2.28 7.14
C TRP A 33 16.13 -1.24 6.42
N GLY A 34 16.27 -0.03 6.97
CA GLY A 34 17.05 1.05 6.36
C GLY A 34 17.44 2.11 7.37
N GLU A 35 17.56 3.36 6.90
CA GLU A 35 17.86 4.52 7.75
C GLU A 35 16.58 5.06 8.40
N PRO A 36 16.46 5.05 9.74
CA PRO A 36 15.29 5.57 10.43
C PRO A 36 15.09 7.06 10.13
N ARG A 37 13.83 7.44 9.86
CA ARG A 37 13.43 8.85 9.72
C ARG A 37 12.15 9.12 10.52
N LEU A 38 11.98 10.38 10.91
CA LEU A 38 10.74 10.81 11.57
C LEU A 38 9.55 10.64 10.62
N THR A 39 8.43 10.20 11.20
CA THR A 39 7.14 10.05 10.54
C THR A 39 6.04 10.31 11.54
N LEU A 40 4.89 10.77 11.04
CA LEU A 40 3.70 11.07 11.82
C LEU A 40 2.51 10.23 11.37
N ASP A 41 2.74 9.24 10.51
CA ASP A 41 1.74 8.48 9.76
C ASP A 41 2.13 7.00 9.62
N VAL A 42 1.13 6.17 9.39
CA VAL A 42 1.32 4.73 9.18
C VAL A 42 0.98 4.41 7.74
N ASP A 43 1.98 4.01 6.96
CA ASP A 43 1.79 3.50 5.62
C ASP A 43 1.71 1.98 5.62
N CYS A 44 0.73 1.41 4.91
CA CYS A 44 0.70 -0.02 4.64
C CYS A 44 0.17 -0.32 3.25
N THR A 45 0.59 -1.48 2.72
CA THR A 45 -0.02 -2.11 1.55
C THR A 45 -0.91 -3.24 2.03
N LEU A 46 -2.19 -3.21 1.67
CA LEU A 46 -3.15 -4.29 1.83
C LEU A 46 -3.33 -4.99 0.48
N LEU A 47 -3.12 -6.30 0.42
CA LEU A 47 -3.21 -7.06 -0.82
C LEU A 47 -4.68 -7.38 -1.11
N THR A 48 -5.25 -6.60 -2.03
CA THR A 48 -6.66 -6.63 -2.41
C THR A 48 -6.90 -7.20 -3.81
N GLY A 49 -5.86 -7.22 -4.65
CA GLY A 49 -5.99 -7.57 -6.06
C GLY A 49 -6.71 -6.48 -6.87
N PHE A 50 -7.09 -6.83 -8.09
CA PHE A 50 -7.89 -5.97 -8.97
C PHE A 50 -9.35 -6.43 -8.99
N GLY A 51 -10.29 -5.49 -9.01
CA GLY A 51 -11.73 -5.72 -9.19
C GLY A 51 -12.52 -6.04 -7.92
N ASN A 52 -11.87 -6.25 -6.78
CA ASN A 52 -12.52 -6.49 -5.48
C ASN A 52 -12.22 -5.40 -4.44
N GLU A 53 -11.67 -4.26 -4.85
CA GLU A 53 -11.22 -3.18 -3.98
C GLU A 53 -12.37 -2.63 -3.12
N GLY A 54 -13.57 -2.55 -3.69
CA GLY A 54 -14.77 -2.05 -3.02
C GLY A 54 -15.03 -2.76 -1.68
N HIS A 55 -14.88 -4.08 -1.62
CA HIS A 55 -15.07 -4.84 -0.38
C HIS A 55 -14.13 -4.36 0.75
N TYR A 56 -12.85 -4.16 0.43
CA TYR A 56 -11.86 -3.71 1.41
C TYR A 56 -12.08 -2.25 1.81
N ILE A 57 -12.35 -1.38 0.83
CA ILE A 57 -12.63 0.04 1.05
C ILE A 57 -13.83 0.21 1.98
N ASP A 58 -14.95 -0.44 1.66
CA ASP A 58 -16.19 -0.31 2.41
C ASP A 58 -16.03 -0.84 3.84
N THR A 59 -15.29 -1.94 4.01
CA THR A 59 -14.97 -2.51 5.33
C THR A 59 -14.06 -1.59 6.16
N LEU A 60 -13.08 -0.95 5.53
CA LEU A 60 -12.18 0.01 6.19
C LEU A 60 -12.93 1.28 6.60
N LEU A 61 -13.75 1.85 5.71
CA LEU A 61 -14.53 3.05 5.98
C LEU A 61 -15.61 2.85 7.04
N ALA A 62 -16.09 1.62 7.22
CA ALA A 62 -17.00 1.27 8.31
C ALA A 62 -16.29 1.20 9.69
N ALA A 63 -14.98 0.94 9.70
CA ALA A 63 -14.21 0.71 10.93
C ALA A 63 -13.37 1.92 11.38
N PHE A 64 -12.95 2.76 10.43
CA PHE A 64 -12.05 3.89 10.69
C PHE A 64 -12.65 5.20 10.15
N THR A 65 -12.19 6.32 10.69
CA THR A 65 -12.65 7.63 10.25
C THR A 65 -11.91 8.05 8.97
N PRO A 66 -12.60 8.38 7.86
CA PRO A 66 -11.94 8.89 6.65
C PRO A 66 -11.30 10.27 6.88
N ARG A 67 -10.18 10.55 6.20
CA ARG A 67 -9.50 11.87 6.26
C ARG A 67 -10.06 12.89 5.28
N ILE A 68 -10.85 12.45 4.31
CA ILE A 68 -11.37 13.26 3.21
C ILE A 68 -12.84 12.95 2.97
N GLU A 69 -13.55 13.89 2.36
CA GLU A 69 -14.89 13.65 1.80
C GLU A 69 -14.82 12.71 0.59
N GLU A 70 -15.94 12.06 0.25
CA GLU A 70 -16.02 11.13 -0.88
C GLU A 70 -14.92 10.04 -0.88
N ALA A 71 -14.48 9.62 0.32
CA ALA A 71 -13.31 8.77 0.52
C ALA A 71 -13.36 7.46 -0.28
N ARG A 72 -14.56 6.89 -0.49
CA ARG A 72 -14.75 5.68 -1.30
C ARG A 72 -14.39 5.92 -2.76
N ALA A 73 -14.93 6.98 -3.37
CA ALA A 73 -14.67 7.32 -4.76
C ALA A 73 -13.18 7.65 -4.96
N PHE A 74 -12.60 8.40 -4.04
CA PHE A 74 -11.16 8.67 -4.03
C PHE A 74 -10.33 7.39 -3.96
N ALA A 75 -10.67 6.47 -3.06
CA ALA A 75 -9.93 5.22 -2.87
C ALA A 75 -10.00 4.30 -4.09
N LEU A 76 -11.15 4.21 -4.77
CA LEU A 76 -11.28 3.46 -6.01
C LEU A 76 -10.42 4.04 -7.14
N ALA A 77 -10.40 5.37 -7.26
CA ALA A 77 -9.64 6.05 -8.31
C ALA A 77 -8.12 6.02 -8.07
N ASN A 78 -7.69 6.15 -6.82
CA ASN A 78 -6.27 6.33 -6.46
C ASN A 78 -5.64 5.09 -5.82
N ARG A 79 -6.42 4.04 -5.59
CA ARG A 79 -5.99 2.80 -4.92
C ARG A 79 -5.34 3.01 -3.56
N VAL A 80 -5.81 4.01 -2.80
CA VAL A 80 -5.37 4.27 -1.44
C VAL A 80 -6.52 4.77 -0.58
N VAL A 81 -6.69 4.20 0.60
CA VAL A 81 -7.69 4.62 1.58
C VAL A 81 -7.00 5.48 2.64
N LEU A 82 -7.45 6.73 2.78
CA LEU A 82 -6.88 7.68 3.73
C LEU A 82 -7.77 7.74 4.98
N LEU A 83 -7.24 7.25 6.10
CA LEU A 83 -7.99 7.07 7.34
C LEU A 83 -7.28 7.76 8.52
N TYR A 84 -8.00 7.94 9.61
CA TYR A 84 -7.43 8.22 10.93
C TYR A 84 -7.54 6.97 11.80
N GLY A 85 -6.46 6.66 12.51
CA GLY A 85 -6.46 5.72 13.61
C GLY A 85 -7.23 6.25 14.81
N THR A 86 -7.44 5.39 15.81
CA THR A 86 -8.13 5.73 17.07
C THR A 86 -7.49 6.93 17.77
N THR A 87 -6.17 7.07 17.65
CA THR A 87 -5.35 8.15 18.21
C THR A 87 -5.22 9.38 17.31
N LYS A 88 -6.02 9.50 16.23
CA LYS A 88 -5.96 10.56 15.20
C LYS A 88 -4.66 10.59 14.39
N VAL A 89 -3.82 9.56 14.49
CA VAL A 89 -2.69 9.35 13.59
C VAL A 89 -3.20 9.03 12.18
N PRO A 90 -2.70 9.68 11.12
CA PRO A 90 -2.99 9.33 9.74
C PRO A 90 -2.58 7.90 9.38
N LEU A 91 -3.45 7.21 8.64
CA LEU A 91 -3.28 5.86 8.16
C LEU A 91 -3.47 5.84 6.63
N ASP A 92 -2.46 5.39 5.90
CA ASP A 92 -2.47 5.33 4.45
C ASP A 92 -2.44 3.88 4.01
N VAL A 93 -3.60 3.37 3.60
CA VAL A 93 -3.79 1.97 3.22
C VAL A 93 -3.82 1.86 1.70
N THR A 94 -2.67 1.55 1.11
CA THR A 94 -2.55 1.28 -0.33
C THR A 94 -3.21 -0.05 -0.65
N LEU A 95 -4.06 -0.06 -1.69
CA LEU A 95 -4.74 -1.24 -2.20
C LEU A 95 -3.82 -1.94 -3.21
N GLY A 96 -2.91 -2.74 -2.67
CA GLY A 96 -1.96 -3.54 -3.43
C GLY A 96 -2.68 -4.61 -4.25
N ALA A 97 -2.14 -4.89 -5.42
CA ALA A 97 -2.64 -5.89 -6.35
C ALA A 97 -1.54 -6.60 -7.13
N MET A 98 -0.33 -6.03 -7.14
CA MET A 98 0.74 -6.58 -7.94
C MET A 98 1.38 -7.75 -7.17
N PRO A 99 1.60 -8.91 -7.80
CA PRO A 99 2.39 -10.01 -7.31
C PRO A 99 3.70 -9.65 -6.62
N PHE A 100 4.41 -8.58 -7.03
CA PHE A 100 5.63 -8.18 -6.31
C PHE A 100 5.34 -7.65 -4.90
N GLU A 101 4.15 -7.08 -4.67
CA GLU A 101 3.71 -6.63 -3.34
C GLU A 101 3.39 -7.84 -2.45
N GLU A 102 3.15 -9.00 -3.04
CA GLU A 102 3.06 -10.28 -2.33
C GLU A 102 4.43 -10.87 -1.95
N LEU A 103 5.51 -10.43 -2.60
CA LEU A 103 6.84 -10.99 -2.41
C LEU A 103 7.43 -10.56 -1.07
N ARG A 104 7.16 -11.35 -0.02
CA ARG A 104 8.12 -11.49 1.10
C ARG A 104 9.18 -12.51 0.72
N ARG A 105 10.32 -12.09 0.16
CA ARG A 105 11.59 -12.85 0.21
C ARG A 105 12.81 -12.03 -0.24
N ALA A 106 13.81 -12.04 0.64
CA ALA A 106 15.25 -12.00 0.37
C ALA A 106 15.75 -11.24 -0.87
N GLY A 107 16.04 -9.95 -0.68
CA GLY A 107 17.24 -9.28 -1.21
C GLY A 107 17.38 -9.01 -2.71
N LEU A 108 16.57 -9.60 -3.60
CA LEU A 108 16.70 -9.41 -5.05
C LEU A 108 15.35 -9.12 -5.71
N LEU A 109 15.33 -8.12 -6.59
CA LEU A 109 14.18 -7.78 -7.41
C LEU A 109 13.95 -8.86 -8.46
N ASN A 110 12.72 -9.38 -8.55
CA ASN A 110 12.31 -10.26 -9.65
C ASN A 110 11.92 -9.39 -10.86
N VAL A 111 12.91 -9.09 -11.71
CA VAL A 111 12.76 -8.23 -12.89
C VAL A 111 11.68 -8.74 -13.86
N ALA A 112 11.61 -10.06 -14.05
CA ALA A 112 10.59 -10.66 -14.92
C ALA A 112 9.17 -10.40 -14.40
N LEU A 113 8.97 -10.52 -13.07
CA LEU A 113 7.68 -10.20 -12.46
C LEU A 113 7.37 -8.71 -12.56
N ILE A 114 8.33 -7.83 -12.32
CA ILE A 114 8.15 -6.38 -12.47
C ILE A 114 7.62 -6.04 -13.86
N TRP A 115 8.19 -6.64 -14.92
CA TRP A 115 7.70 -6.41 -16.28
C TRP A 115 6.35 -7.01 -16.59
N GLN A 116 6.07 -8.22 -16.09
CA GLN A 116 4.74 -8.83 -16.21
C GLN A 116 3.65 -7.92 -15.63
N GLU A 117 3.97 -7.27 -14.50
CA GLU A 117 3.06 -6.44 -13.74
C GLU A 117 2.91 -5.01 -14.29
N LEU A 118 4.01 -4.38 -14.70
CA LEU A 118 3.96 -2.99 -15.17
C LEU A 118 3.42 -2.86 -16.60
N ARG A 119 3.54 -3.89 -17.44
CA ARG A 119 3.09 -3.82 -18.85
C ARG A 119 1.60 -3.46 -19.00
N PRO A 120 0.65 -4.09 -18.31
CA PRO A 120 -0.76 -3.69 -18.36
C PRO A 120 -0.98 -2.23 -17.95
N LEU A 121 -0.29 -1.76 -16.91
CA LEU A 121 -0.44 -0.39 -16.39
C LEU A 121 0.15 0.66 -17.34
N LEU A 122 1.30 0.38 -17.95
CA LEU A 122 1.93 1.26 -18.94
C LEU A 122 1.08 1.35 -20.20
N ALA A 123 0.50 0.23 -20.64
CA ALA A 123 -0.44 0.19 -21.77
C ALA A 123 -1.70 1.02 -21.48
N LEU A 124 -2.26 0.92 -20.27
CA LEU A 124 -3.43 1.72 -19.86
C LEU A 124 -3.13 3.23 -19.77
N LYS A 125 -1.87 3.60 -19.50
CA LYS A 125 -1.45 5.00 -19.35
C LYS A 125 -0.84 5.61 -20.61
N GLU A 126 -0.68 4.83 -21.68
CA GLU A 126 0.03 5.23 -22.92
C GLU A 126 1.42 5.88 -22.64
N ASP A 127 2.07 5.49 -21.54
CA ASP A 127 3.29 6.15 -21.05
C ASP A 127 4.56 5.43 -21.50
N SER A 128 5.00 5.76 -22.72
CA SER A 128 6.24 5.24 -23.31
C SER A 128 7.52 5.75 -22.62
N THR A 129 7.45 6.89 -21.95
CA THR A 129 8.63 7.51 -21.32
C THR A 129 9.03 6.76 -20.04
N SER A 130 8.04 6.30 -19.27
CA SER A 130 8.27 5.49 -18.08
C SER A 130 8.81 4.10 -18.43
N GLU A 131 8.37 3.49 -19.53
CA GLU A 131 8.88 2.20 -19.99
C GLU A 131 10.38 2.26 -20.32
N GLU A 132 10.81 3.26 -21.09
CA GLU A 132 12.21 3.40 -21.51
C GLU A 132 13.15 3.66 -20.33
N ARG A 133 12.70 4.44 -19.33
CA ARG A 133 13.43 4.64 -18.07
C ARG A 133 13.56 3.35 -17.27
N LEU A 134 12.50 2.55 -17.19
CA LEU A 134 12.50 1.27 -16.48
C LEU A 134 13.45 0.25 -17.13
N ARG A 135 13.47 0.17 -18.47
CA ARG A 135 14.44 -0.65 -19.23
C ARG A 135 15.87 -0.30 -18.86
N ARG A 136 16.22 0.99 -18.89
CA ARG A 136 17.55 1.48 -18.49
C ARG A 136 17.90 1.16 -17.02
N LEU A 137 16.95 1.30 -16.09
CA LEU A 137 17.15 1.01 -14.66
C LEU A 137 17.36 -0.49 -14.39
N LEU A 138 16.60 -1.33 -15.10
CA LEU A 138 16.63 -2.79 -14.95
C LEU A 138 17.73 -3.45 -15.79
N ARG A 139 18.43 -2.67 -16.63
CA ARG A 139 19.47 -3.12 -17.58
C ARG A 139 18.94 -4.13 -18.60
N GLU A 140 17.77 -3.85 -19.14
CA GLU A 140 17.16 -4.50 -20.32
C GLU A 140 17.04 -3.50 -21.47
#